data_AF-A0ABD7N8A0-F1
#
_entry.id   AF-A0ABD7N8A0-F1
#
_cell.length_a   1.000
_cell.length_b   1.000
_cell.length_c   1.000
_cell.angle_alpha   90.00
_cell.angle_beta   90.00
_cell.angle_gamma   90.00
#
_symmetry.space_group_name_H-M   'P 1'
#
loop_
_entity.id
_entity.type
_entity.pdbx_description
1 polymer ?
#
loop_
_entity_poly.entity_id
_entity_poly.type
_entity_poly.pdbx_seq_one_letter_code
_entity_poly.pdbx_strand_id
1 'polypeptide(L)' 'MKKIKINKIKIGQAVTIRTHDGKTFRGILTDRSDWLVGCPVVKAEGKNYGIGYDAEIVGVPKEKNNVR' A
#
# COMPACT_ATOMS: atom_id res chain seq x y z
N MET A 1 -17.02 4.77 -0.60
CA MET A 1 -15.61 4.44 -0.90
C MET A 1 -15.34 2.99 -0.48
N LYS A 2 -14.80 2.13 -1.35
CA LYS A 2 -14.47 0.74 -0.99
C LYS A 2 -13.28 0.74 -0.03
N LYS A 3 -13.47 0.32 1.22
CA LYS A 3 -12.36 0.07 2.14
C LYS A 3 -11.48 -1.05 1.57
N ILE A 4 -10.26 -0.72 1.17
CA ILE A 4 -9.28 -1.72 0.77
C ILE A 4 -8.85 -2.46 2.04
N LYS A 5 -9.00 -3.80 2.03
CA LYS A 5 -8.55 -4.64 3.13
C LYS A 5 -7.03 -4.80 3.05
N ILE A 6 -6.30 -3.90 3.69
CA ILE A 6 -4.83 -3.90 3.72
C ILE A 6 -4.27 -5.25 4.21
N ASN A 7 -4.96 -5.91 5.15
CA ASN A 7 -4.58 -7.23 5.67
C ASN A 7 -4.52 -8.34 4.60
N LYS A 8 -5.15 -8.15 3.43
CA LYS A 8 -5.08 -9.11 2.31
C LYS A 8 -3.93 -8.84 1.34
N ILE A 9 -3.22 -7.73 1.51
CA ILE A 9 -2.10 -7.35 0.65
C ILE A 9 -0.86 -8.07 1.17
N LYS A 10 -0.13 -8.74 0.27
CA LYS A 10 1.11 -9.43 0.62
C LYS A 10 2.29 -8.45 0.60
N ILE A 11 3.27 -8.68 1.47
CA ILE A 11 4.57 -8.01 1.35
C ILE A 11 5.16 -8.36 -0.02
N GLY A 12 5.76 -7.37 -0.69
CA GLY A 12 6.22 -7.47 -2.07
C GLY A 12 5.14 -7.21 -3.12
N GLN A 13 3.88 -7.03 -2.74
CA GLN A 13 2.81 -6.73 -3.69
C GLN A 13 2.84 -5.24 -4.07
N ALA A 14 2.70 -4.97 -5.38
CA ALA A 14 2.52 -3.62 -5.86
C ALA A 14 1.18 -3.06 -5.39
N VAL A 15 1.16 -1.81 -4.95
CA VAL A 15 -0.03 -1.08 -4.48
C VAL A 15 -0.02 0.34 -5.04
N THR A 16 -1.18 0.96 -5.12
CA THR A 16 -1.31 2.38 -5.42
C THR A 16 -1.61 3.12 -4.13
N ILE A 17 -0.75 4.08 -3.80
CA ILE A 17 -0.89 4.95 -2.63
C ILE A 17 -1.26 6.36 -3.08
N ARG A 18 -1.97 7.09 -2.22
CA ARG A 18 -2.24 8.52 -2.36
C ARG A 18 -1.67 9.24 -1.14
N THR A 19 -0.79 10.20 -1.34
CA THR A 19 -0.24 11.05 -0.28
C THR A 19 -1.26 12.11 0.15
N HIS A 20 -1.04 12.71 1.32
CA HIS A 20 -1.89 13.81 1.81
C HIS A 20 -1.92 15.01 0.85
N ASP A 21 -0.82 15.26 0.12
CA ASP A 21 -0.73 16.27 -0.95
C ASP A 21 -1.59 15.95 -2.18
N GLY A 22 -2.33 14.83 -2.18
CA GLY A 22 -3.18 14.40 -3.29
C GLY A 22 -2.43 13.71 -4.42
N LYS A 23 -1.12 13.50 -4.29
CA LYS A 23 -0.34 12.79 -5.31
C LYS A 23 -0.52 11.28 -5.17
N THR A 24 -0.71 10.61 -6.30
CA THR A 24 -0.85 9.16 -6.35
C THR A 24 0.36 8.51 -6.98
N PHE A 25 0.90 7.49 -6.32
CA PHE A 25 2.07 6.75 -6.79
C PHE A 25 1.83 5.25 -6.72
N ARG A 26 2.55 4.50 -7.55
CA ARG A 26 2.66 3.04 -7.40
C ARG A 26 3.89 2.74 -6.56
N GLY A 27 3.69 1.95 -5.52
CA GLY A 27 4.75 1.46 -4.66
C GLY A 27 4.64 -0.03 -4.43
N ILE A 28 5.56 -0.56 -3.65
CA ILE A 28 5.55 -1.94 -3.20
C ILE A 28 5.32 -1.93 -1.70
N LEU A 29 4.37 -2.72 -1.22
CA LEU A 29 4.22 -2.95 0.21
C LEU A 29 5.45 -3.69 0.71
N THR A 30 6.37 -2.99 1.37
CA THR A 30 7.61 -3.59 1.87
C THR A 30 7.42 -4.13 3.27
N ASP A 31 6.47 -3.57 4.02
CA ASP A 31 6.19 -4.01 5.37
C ASP A 31 4.70 -3.90 5.70
N ARG A 32 4.19 -4.82 6.52
CA ARG A 32 2.82 -4.79 7.04
C ARG A 32 2.73 -4.24 8.45
N SER A 33 3.86 -4.19 9.16
CA SER A 33 3.94 -3.87 10.57
C SER A 33 5.40 -3.60 10.91
N ASP A 34 5.88 -2.38 10.67
CA ASP A 34 7.15 -2.04 11.30
C ASP A 34 7.17 -0.63 11.91
N TRP A 35 7.75 -0.61 13.11
CA TRP A 35 8.06 0.49 14.02
C TRP A 35 6.88 0.98 14.90
N LEU A 36 6.85 0.45 16.13
CA LEU A 36 6.14 0.92 17.35
C LEU A 36 4.60 1.02 17.34
N VAL A 37 3.93 1.20 16.20
CA VAL A 37 2.48 1.44 16.09
C VAL A 37 1.73 0.50 15.14
N GLY A 38 2.44 -0.40 14.44
CA GLY A 38 1.83 -1.45 13.62
C GLY A 38 1.25 -0.99 12.28
N CYS A 39 1.70 0.14 11.75
CA CYS A 39 1.25 0.65 10.45
C CYS A 39 2.00 0.00 9.27
N PRO A 40 1.33 -0.27 8.13
CA PRO A 40 1.98 -0.77 6.92
C PRO A 40 2.91 0.28 6.29
N VAL A 41 3.95 -0.18 5.59
CA VAL A 41 4.92 0.69 4.89
C VAL A 41 4.98 0.33 3.41
N VAL A 42 4.86 1.34 2.57
CA VAL A 42 4.98 1.21 1.11
C VAL A 42 6.21 1.98 0.63
N LYS A 43 7.08 1.31 -0.12
CA LYS A 43 8.20 1.95 -0.80
C LYS A 43 7.79 2.40 -2.20
N ALA A 44 7.89 3.69 -2.48
CA ALA A 44 7.60 4.30 -3.77
C ALA A 44 8.64 5.39 -4.08
N GLU A 45 9.06 5.53 -5.33
CA GLU A 45 10.04 6.56 -5.76
C GLU A 45 11.33 6.60 -4.91
N GLY A 46 11.77 5.45 -4.39
CA GLY A 46 12.95 5.35 -3.54
C GLY A 46 12.75 5.80 -2.07
N LYS A 47 11.54 6.22 -1.69
CA LYS A 47 11.16 6.63 -0.33
C LYS A 47 10.17 5.65 0.30
N ASN A 48 10.14 5.61 1.63
CA ASN A 48 9.18 4.81 2.38
C ASN A 48 8.03 5.72 2.84
N TYR A 49 6.79 5.24 2.69
CA TYR A 49 5.56 5.94 3.07
C TYR A 49 4.83 5.12 4.12
N GLY A 50 4.59 5.71 5.29
CA GLY A 50 3.76 5.13 6.34
C GLY A 50 2.28 5.22 5.97
N ILE A 51 1.63 4.07 5.82
CA ILE A 51 0.21 4.01 5.45
C ILE A 51 -0.67 4.33 6.66
N GLY A 52 -1.47 5.39 6.53
CA GLY A 52 -2.30 5.97 7.59
C GLY A 52 -1.74 7.27 8.16
N TYR A 53 -0.50 7.63 7.84
CA TYR A 53 0.13 8.90 8.25
C TYR A 53 0.56 9.72 7.04
N ASP A 54 1.48 9.19 6.23
CA ASP A 54 2.01 9.88 5.05
C ASP A 54 1.13 9.69 3.81
N ALA A 55 0.52 8.51 3.70
CA ALA A 55 -0.28 8.13 2.54
C ALA A 55 -1.36 7.11 2.90
N GLU A 56 -2.32 6.92 2.00
CA GLU A 56 -3.34 5.87 2.08
C GLU A 56 -3.27 4.94 0.87
N ILE A 57 -3.52 3.65 1.06
CA ILE A 57 -3.63 2.71 -0.07
C ILE A 57 -5.00 2.91 -0.72
N VAL A 58 -5.01 3.43 -1.94
CA VAL A 58 -6.23 3.70 -2.73
C VAL A 58 -6.49 2.65 -3.80
N GLY A 59 -5.52 1.78 -4.08
CA GLY A 59 -5.66 0.73 -5.07
C GLY A 59 -4.71 -0.43 -4.84
N VAL A 60 -5.16 -1.62 -5.18
CA VAL A 60 -4.29 -2.79 -5.36
C VAL A 60 -4.58 -3.36 -6.75
N PRO A 61 -3.56 -3.78 -7.51
CA PRO A 61 -3.78 -4.55 -8.71
C PRO A 61 -4.58 -5.78 -8.29
N LYS A 62 -5.76 -5.97 -8.90
CA LYS A 62 -6.47 -7.24 -8.75
C LYS A 62 -5.51 -8.31 -9.22
N GLU A 63 -5.17 -9.24 -8.32
CA GLU A 63 -4.61 -10.52 -8.72
C GLU A 63 -5.58 -11.03 -9.80
N LYS A 64 -5.11 -11.13 -11.05
CA LYS A 64 -5.89 -11.79 -12.09
C LYS A 64 -6.03 -13.21 -11.58
N ASN A 65 -7.16 -13.52 -10.94
CA ASN A 65 -7.58 -14.90 -10.73
C ASN A 65 -7.59 -15.51 -12.13
N ASN A 66 -6.50 -16.17 -12.48
CA ASN A 66 -6.39 -16.95 -13.68
C ASN A 66 -7.18 -18.21 -13.37
N VAL A 67 -8.51 -18.11 -13.48
CA VAL A 67 -9.42 -19.24 -13.45
C VAL A 67 -9.11 -20.01 -14.73
N ARG A 68 -8.30 -21.06 -14.56
CA ARG A 68 -8.16 -22.14 -15.54
C ARG A 68 -9.43 -22.99 -15.52
#